data_AF-A0A165S6U1-F1
#
_entry.id   AF-A0A165S6U1-F1
#
_cell.length_a   1.000
_cell.length_b   1.000
_cell.length_c   1.000
_cell.angle_alpha   90.00
_cell.angle_beta   90.00
_cell.angle_gamma   90.00
#
_symmetry.space_group_name_H-M   'P 1'
#
loop_
_entity.id
_entity.type
_entity.pdbx_description
1 polymer ?
#
loop_
_entity_poly.entity_id
_entity_poly.type
_entity_poly.pdbx_seq_one_letter_code
_entity_poly.pdbx_strand_id
1 'polypeptide(L)'
;MTRPLPEEERIARDRARKQAWWDANPNYRAEHREKNLERLREQNREYMRAQAAEKKRRAREVERVREWSKQNPEKRRAARERYKAANPEKYREAQREYYHRNKEAIRARRDAARTAEQVRAGARRDYEKRDRSKPAKPPSPEQRERHKAQEREKKRVERALARAGLPPRRLQRVLAFEKRNNAAAADEFFDRRRTVKEVAQIRRQDGPTPRALLEGFTDTNARLRERLLFRRAVDTHQLAHADRLHRDVLLDSRAREIDGKPPYDTLLEVRRRAASEVREAQARQSGDGRLVEAHRSGADLRAGSVRELVQANVRAGWRVVPSRAGVAPQQLFLVSNEFDSPRLLTISRHGPEVREFDTVEARSVHLRKLNGGSEALSVGPSAAATRRGSTSQPPSVTSPRTSAVPGR
;
A
#
# COMPACT_ATOMS: atom_id res chain seq x y z
N MET A 1 -6.22 51.27 35.69
CA MET A 1 -6.40 50.59 34.39
C MET A 1 -6.20 49.10 34.59
N THR A 2 -7.27 48.31 34.56
CA THR A 2 -7.22 46.84 34.73
C THR A 2 -6.50 46.23 33.52
N ARG A 3 -5.40 45.50 33.76
CA ARG A 3 -4.68 44.79 32.71
C ARG A 3 -5.64 43.78 32.04
N PRO A 4 -5.71 43.73 30.70
CA PRO A 4 -6.48 42.71 30.01
C PRO A 4 -5.96 41.32 30.40
N LEU A 5 -6.89 40.40 30.68
CA LEU A 5 -6.57 39.02 31.03
C LEU A 5 -5.71 38.39 29.92
N PRO A 6 -4.72 37.54 30.29
CA PRO A 6 -3.97 36.73 29.33
C PRO A 6 -4.91 35.97 28.39
N GLU A 7 -4.54 35.87 27.10
CA GLU A 7 -5.38 35.25 26.06
C GLU A 7 -5.78 33.80 26.40
N GLU A 8 -4.87 33.08 27.06
CA GLU A 8 -5.11 31.70 27.51
C GLU A 8 -6.20 31.62 28.58
N GLU A 9 -6.23 32.56 29.54
CA GLU A 9 -7.26 32.62 30.58
C GLU A 9 -8.63 33.02 30.00
N ARG A 10 -8.64 33.88 28.98
CA ARG A 10 -9.86 34.24 28.24
C ARG A 10 -10.44 33.04 27.50
N ILE A 11 -9.59 32.30 26.78
CA ILE A 11 -9.98 31.08 26.08
C ILE A 11 -10.48 30.02 27.06
N ALA A 12 -9.81 29.86 28.21
CA ALA A 12 -10.22 28.91 29.25
C ALA A 12 -11.59 29.28 29.84
N ARG A 13 -11.83 30.56 30.15
CA ARG A 13 -13.14 31.05 30.60
C ARG A 13 -14.23 30.86 29.56
N ASP A 14 -13.95 31.13 28.28
CA ASP A 14 -14.91 30.93 27.20
C ASP A 14 -15.24 29.44 26.98
N ARG A 15 -14.25 28.56 27.12
CA ARG A 15 -14.47 27.10 27.09
C ARG A 15 -15.30 26.63 28.27
N ALA A 16 -14.99 27.08 29.49
CA ALA A 16 -15.75 26.74 30.68
C ALA A 16 -17.20 27.26 30.59
N ARG A 17 -17.41 28.48 30.09
CA ARG A 17 -18.74 29.05 29.85
C ARG A 17 -19.52 28.25 28.80
N LYS A 18 -18.87 27.88 27.69
CA LYS A 18 -19.49 27.04 26.65
C LYS A 18 -19.83 25.66 27.20
N GLN A 19 -18.94 25.04 27.98
CA GLN A 19 -19.16 23.73 28.58
C GLN A 19 -20.31 23.76 29.57
N ALA A 20 -20.33 24.72 30.50
CA ALA A 20 -21.44 24.91 31.43
C ALA A 20 -22.78 25.14 30.71
N TRP A 21 -22.76 25.86 29.57
CA TRP A 21 -23.94 26.02 28.75
C TRP A 21 -24.37 24.71 28.06
N TRP A 22 -23.43 23.91 27.54
CA TRP A 22 -23.73 22.59 26.96
C TRP A 22 -24.29 21.62 28.01
N ASP A 23 -23.72 21.61 29.21
CA ASP A 23 -24.14 20.75 30.32
C ASP A 23 -25.53 21.15 30.84
N ALA A 24 -25.83 22.46 30.86
CA ALA A 24 -27.16 22.97 31.19
C ALA A 24 -28.20 22.77 30.07
N ASN A 25 -27.77 22.51 28.83
CA ASN A 25 -28.63 22.38 27.66
C ASN A 25 -28.35 21.07 26.87
N PRO A 26 -28.49 19.89 27.50
CA PRO A 26 -28.13 18.61 26.88
C PRO A 26 -28.97 18.30 25.64
N ASN A 27 -30.22 18.76 25.61
CA ASN A 27 -31.16 18.50 24.50
C ASN A 27 -31.17 19.60 23.43
N TYR A 28 -30.44 20.69 23.61
CA TYR A 28 -30.46 21.83 22.67
C TYR A 28 -30.14 21.42 21.24
N ARG A 29 -29.18 20.50 21.02
CA ARG A 29 -28.85 20.04 19.66
C ARG A 29 -29.99 19.25 19.03
N ALA A 30 -30.73 18.47 19.82
CA ALA A 30 -31.85 17.68 19.32
C ALA A 30 -33.01 18.62 18.94
N GLU A 31 -33.40 19.52 19.83
CA GLU A 31 -34.47 20.49 19.59
C GLU A 31 -34.12 21.49 18.49
N HIS A 32 -32.87 21.98 18.44
CA HIS A 32 -32.41 22.86 17.37
C HIS A 32 -32.36 22.13 16.04
N ARG A 33 -32.01 20.83 16.01
CA ARG A 33 -32.12 20.04 14.78
C ARG A 33 -33.57 19.91 14.38
N GLU A 34 -34.45 19.49 15.27
CA GLU A 34 -35.87 19.30 14.99
C GLU A 34 -36.53 20.57 14.45
N LYS A 35 -36.34 21.70 15.13
CA LYS A 35 -36.86 23.02 14.70
C LYS A 35 -36.27 23.49 13.36
N ASN A 36 -35.04 23.09 13.01
CA ASN A 36 -34.39 23.51 11.76
C ASN A 36 -34.42 22.44 10.65
N LEU A 37 -34.89 21.22 10.92
CA LEU A 37 -34.91 20.12 9.96
C LEU A 37 -35.83 20.46 8.78
N GLU A 38 -36.99 21.04 9.07
CA GLU A 38 -37.94 21.46 8.04
C GLU A 38 -37.38 22.59 7.19
N ARG A 39 -36.82 23.63 7.82
CA ARG A 39 -36.13 24.73 7.13
C ARG A 39 -34.98 24.23 6.24
N LEU A 40 -34.17 23.31 6.72
CA LEU A 40 -33.06 22.72 5.95
C LEU A 40 -33.57 21.87 4.78
N ARG A 41 -34.65 21.11 4.98
CA ARG A 41 -35.30 20.33 3.91
C ARG A 41 -35.89 21.24 2.84
N GLU A 42 -36.51 22.35 3.24
CA GLU A 42 -37.06 23.35 2.33
C GLU A 42 -35.97 24.03 1.52
N GLN A 43 -34.91 24.53 2.18
CA GLN A 43 -33.74 25.10 1.51
C GLN A 43 -33.08 24.11 0.53
N ASN A 44 -33.02 22.82 0.89
CA ASN A 44 -32.50 21.79 -0.01
C ASN A 44 -33.42 21.59 -1.22
N ARG A 45 -34.76 21.53 -1.02
CA ARG A 45 -35.73 21.45 -2.12
C ARG A 45 -35.62 22.65 -3.05
N GLU A 46 -35.49 23.86 -2.51
CA GLU A 46 -35.31 25.08 -3.30
C GLU A 46 -33.99 25.07 -4.07
N TYR A 47 -32.89 24.70 -3.43
CA TYR A 47 -31.59 24.55 -4.08
C TYR A 47 -31.67 23.54 -5.25
N MET A 48 -32.30 22.39 -5.04
CA MET A 48 -32.48 21.38 -6.07
C MET A 48 -33.39 21.87 -7.21
N ARG A 49 -34.46 22.62 -6.91
CA ARG A 49 -35.32 23.26 -7.92
C ARG A 49 -34.55 24.31 -8.73
N ALA A 50 -33.75 25.16 -8.08
CA ALA A 50 -32.93 26.17 -8.72
C ALA A 50 -31.87 25.53 -9.64
N GLN A 51 -31.18 24.49 -9.16
CA GLN A 51 -30.23 23.71 -9.98
C GLN A 51 -30.91 23.03 -11.17
N ALA A 52 -32.09 22.45 -10.99
CA ALA A 52 -32.85 21.85 -12.08
C ALA A 52 -33.30 22.90 -13.11
N ALA A 53 -33.77 24.07 -12.66
CA ALA A 53 -34.16 25.17 -13.52
C ALA A 53 -32.96 25.73 -14.30
N GLU A 54 -31.81 25.88 -13.65
CA GLU A 54 -30.56 26.32 -14.30
C GLU A 54 -30.10 25.29 -15.34
N LYS A 55 -30.12 24.00 -15.01
CA LYS A 55 -29.79 22.92 -15.95
C LYS A 55 -30.71 22.96 -17.16
N LYS A 56 -32.02 23.18 -16.97
CA LYS A 56 -33.00 23.32 -18.06
C LYS A 56 -32.74 24.56 -18.91
N ARG A 57 -32.39 25.70 -18.29
CA ARG A 57 -32.00 26.93 -19.00
C ARG A 57 -30.77 26.71 -19.86
N ARG A 58 -29.71 26.11 -19.29
CA ARG A 58 -28.47 25.78 -20.01
C ARG A 58 -28.73 24.80 -21.15
N ALA A 59 -29.58 23.79 -20.95
CA ALA A 59 -29.96 22.86 -22.01
C ALA A 59 -30.64 23.57 -23.19
N ARG A 60 -31.61 24.46 -22.92
CA ARG A 60 -32.27 25.28 -23.95
C ARG A 60 -31.30 26.20 -24.68
N GLU A 61 -30.34 26.78 -23.96
CA GLU A 61 -29.29 27.63 -24.57
C GLU A 61 -28.37 26.81 -25.49
N VAL A 62 -27.96 25.62 -25.04
CA VAL A 62 -27.17 24.69 -25.86
C VAL A 62 -27.94 24.27 -27.11
N GLU A 63 -29.24 23.99 -27.00
CA GLU A 63 -30.11 23.68 -28.14
C GLU A 63 -30.21 24.85 -29.11
N ARG A 64 -30.47 26.06 -28.60
CA ARG A 64 -30.51 27.29 -29.41
C ARG A 64 -29.19 27.54 -30.14
N VAL A 65 -28.05 27.40 -29.45
CA VAL A 65 -26.72 27.54 -30.05
C VAL A 65 -26.47 26.45 -31.10
N ARG A 66 -26.96 25.23 -30.86
CA ARG A 66 -26.86 24.12 -31.81
C ARG A 66 -27.71 24.37 -33.06
N GLU A 67 -28.92 24.87 -32.91
CA GLU A 67 -29.81 25.25 -34.02
C GLU A 67 -29.23 26.41 -34.82
N TRP A 68 -28.80 27.48 -34.15
CA TRP A 68 -28.11 28.60 -34.79
C TRP A 68 -26.85 28.14 -35.54
N SER A 69 -26.08 27.23 -34.96
CA SER A 69 -24.89 26.63 -35.58
C SER A 69 -25.21 25.78 -36.81
N LYS A 70 -26.39 25.14 -36.86
CA LYS A 70 -26.86 24.38 -38.03
C LYS A 70 -27.30 25.30 -39.15
N GLN A 71 -27.99 26.40 -38.81
CA GLN A 71 -28.46 27.41 -39.76
C GLN A 71 -27.32 28.31 -40.27
N ASN A 72 -26.25 28.50 -39.49
CA ASN A 72 -25.13 29.39 -39.82
C ASN A 72 -23.77 28.64 -39.83
N PRO A 73 -23.59 27.63 -40.69
CA PRO A 73 -22.35 26.84 -40.70
C PRO A 73 -21.12 27.67 -41.09
N GLU A 74 -21.29 28.64 -41.99
CA GLU A 74 -20.21 29.50 -42.47
C GLU A 74 -19.70 30.47 -41.40
N LYS A 75 -20.61 31.16 -40.69
CA LYS A 75 -20.26 32.05 -39.57
C LYS A 75 -19.52 31.28 -38.46
N ARG A 76 -19.93 30.04 -38.20
CA ARG A 76 -19.26 29.17 -37.23
C ARG A 76 -17.86 28.76 -37.69
N ARG A 77 -17.67 28.44 -38.97
CA ARG A 77 -16.35 28.13 -39.54
C ARG A 77 -15.44 29.37 -39.45
N ALA A 78 -15.92 30.53 -39.88
CA ALA A 78 -15.17 31.78 -39.81
C ALA A 78 -14.76 32.13 -38.37
N ALA A 79 -15.65 31.98 -37.39
CA ALA A 79 -15.32 32.20 -35.98
C ALA A 79 -14.26 31.22 -35.46
N ARG A 80 -14.32 29.95 -35.87
CA ARG A 80 -13.30 28.94 -35.52
C ARG A 80 -11.95 29.27 -36.12
N GLU A 81 -11.89 29.65 -37.39
CA GLU A 81 -10.63 30.02 -38.05
C GLU A 81 -10.03 31.28 -37.42
N ARG A 82 -10.85 32.30 -37.11
CA ARG A 82 -10.42 33.47 -36.32
C ARG A 82 -9.84 33.07 -34.97
N TYR A 83 -10.49 32.14 -34.25
CA TYR A 83 -9.99 31.67 -32.96
C TYR A 83 -8.65 30.92 -33.09
N LYS A 84 -8.51 30.05 -34.10
CA LYS A 84 -7.25 29.34 -34.37
C LYS A 84 -6.12 30.30 -34.72
N ALA A 85 -6.39 31.32 -35.54
CA ALA A 85 -5.41 32.33 -35.93
C ALA A 85 -5.00 33.20 -34.74
N ALA A 86 -5.95 33.60 -33.88
CA ALA A 86 -5.68 34.41 -32.70
C ALA A 86 -5.04 33.63 -31.53
N ASN A 87 -5.26 32.31 -31.44
CA ASN A 87 -4.79 31.47 -30.33
C ASN A 87 -4.19 30.13 -30.81
N PRO A 88 -3.09 30.14 -31.60
CA PRO A 88 -2.53 28.92 -32.18
C PRO A 88 -2.02 27.95 -31.10
N GLU A 89 -1.39 28.44 -30.04
CA GLU A 89 -0.87 27.58 -28.96
C GLU A 89 -1.98 26.93 -28.13
N LYS A 90 -2.99 27.70 -27.71
CA LYS A 90 -4.15 27.12 -26.99
C LYS A 90 -4.90 26.08 -27.83
N TYR A 91 -4.97 26.28 -29.15
CA TYR A 91 -5.57 25.30 -30.05
C TYR A 91 -4.76 24.00 -30.12
N ARG A 92 -3.42 24.10 -30.21
CA ARG A 92 -2.51 22.93 -30.18
C ARG A 92 -2.58 22.19 -28.85
N GLU A 93 -2.60 22.91 -27.74
CA GLU A 93 -2.76 22.34 -26.39
C GLU A 93 -4.09 21.61 -26.26
N ALA A 94 -5.20 22.24 -26.64
CA ALA A 94 -6.52 21.60 -26.64
C ALA A 94 -6.55 20.34 -27.53
N GLN A 95 -5.86 20.36 -28.68
CA GLN A 95 -5.74 19.19 -29.55
C GLN A 95 -4.92 18.07 -28.89
N ARG A 96 -3.81 18.41 -28.21
CA ARG A 96 -3.01 17.45 -27.44
C ARG A 96 -3.82 16.85 -26.29
N GLU A 97 -4.48 17.68 -25.49
CA GLU A 97 -5.34 17.22 -24.39
C GLU A 97 -6.46 16.30 -24.89
N TYR A 98 -7.11 16.67 -26.00
CA TYR A 98 -8.11 15.83 -26.63
C TYR A 98 -7.53 14.47 -27.03
N TYR A 99 -6.35 14.46 -27.66
CA TYR A 99 -5.67 13.22 -28.03
C TYR A 99 -5.30 12.38 -26.80
N HIS A 100 -4.78 12.98 -25.74
CA HIS A 100 -4.41 12.27 -24.52
C HIS A 100 -5.62 11.69 -23.79
N ARG A 101 -6.71 12.46 -23.65
CA ARG A 101 -7.96 12.02 -23.02
C ARG A 101 -8.65 10.91 -23.81
N ASN A 102 -8.58 10.95 -25.14
CA ASN A 102 -9.25 10.00 -26.02
C ASN A 102 -8.30 8.96 -26.64
N LYS A 103 -7.06 8.86 -26.15
CA LYS A 103 -6.02 8.01 -26.75
C LYS A 103 -6.48 6.56 -26.89
N GLU A 104 -7.15 6.05 -25.87
CA GLU A 104 -7.65 4.68 -25.85
C GLU A 104 -8.86 4.49 -26.77
N ALA A 105 -9.81 5.43 -26.77
CA ALA A 105 -10.94 5.38 -27.69
C ALA A 105 -10.51 5.47 -29.17
N ILE A 106 -9.50 6.29 -29.48
CA ILE A 106 -8.90 6.39 -30.81
C ILE A 106 -8.21 5.07 -31.19
N ARG A 107 -7.46 4.47 -30.26
CA ARG A 107 -6.84 3.15 -30.46
C ARG A 107 -7.89 2.07 -30.69
N ALA A 108 -8.90 1.99 -29.83
CA ALA A 108 -9.99 1.02 -29.94
C ALA A 108 -10.75 1.15 -31.28
N ARG A 109 -11.06 2.37 -31.73
CA ARG A 109 -11.66 2.59 -33.07
C ARG A 109 -10.75 2.15 -34.19
N ARG A 110 -9.45 2.47 -34.10
CA ARG A 110 -8.46 2.05 -35.10
C ARG A 110 -8.34 0.52 -35.15
N ASP A 111 -8.34 -0.13 -33.99
CA ASP A 111 -8.20 -1.58 -33.88
C ASP A 111 -9.48 -2.29 -34.33
N ALA A 112 -10.66 -1.75 -34.00
CA ALA A 112 -11.96 -2.27 -34.46
C ALA A 112 -12.17 -2.13 -35.97
N ALA A 113 -11.67 -1.04 -36.57
CA ALA A 113 -11.71 -0.84 -38.02
C ALA A 113 -10.67 -1.69 -38.77
N ARG A 114 -9.75 -2.35 -38.05
CA ARG A 114 -8.65 -3.11 -38.65
C ARG A 114 -9.12 -4.52 -38.99
N THR A 115 -9.13 -4.86 -40.28
CA THR A 115 -9.41 -6.23 -40.68
C THR A 115 -8.24 -7.14 -40.33
N ALA A 116 -8.49 -8.45 -40.14
CA ALA A 116 -7.44 -9.43 -39.89
C ALA A 116 -6.37 -9.41 -41.01
N GLU A 117 -6.78 -9.10 -42.24
CA GLU A 117 -5.88 -8.93 -43.38
C GLU A 117 -5.01 -7.67 -43.26
N GLN A 118 -5.57 -6.53 -42.85
CA GLN A 118 -4.79 -5.31 -42.58
C GLN A 118 -3.79 -5.50 -41.44
N VAL A 119 -4.14 -6.28 -40.41
CA VAL A 119 -3.22 -6.65 -39.33
C VAL A 119 -2.08 -7.52 -39.88
N ARG A 120 -2.40 -8.54 -40.67
CA ARG A 120 -1.39 -9.42 -41.32
C ARG A 120 -0.52 -8.66 -42.30
N ALA A 121 -1.07 -7.77 -43.12
CA ALA A 121 -0.33 -6.94 -44.06
C ALA A 121 0.57 -5.91 -43.35
N GLY A 122 0.14 -5.39 -42.19
CA GLY A 122 0.98 -4.59 -41.31
C GLY A 122 2.14 -5.40 -40.75
N ALA A 123 1.85 -6.58 -40.20
CA ALA A 123 2.88 -7.48 -39.68
C ALA A 123 3.86 -7.94 -40.77
N ARG A 124 3.39 -8.20 -42.00
CA ARG A 124 4.25 -8.51 -43.16
C ARG A 124 5.15 -7.33 -43.51
N ARG A 125 4.60 -6.11 -43.61
CA ARG A 125 5.40 -4.89 -43.83
C ARG A 125 6.42 -4.65 -42.73
N ASP A 126 6.05 -4.87 -41.46
CA ASP A 126 6.96 -4.74 -40.33
C ASP A 126 8.05 -5.83 -40.36
N TYR A 127 7.70 -7.03 -40.82
CA TYR A 127 8.61 -8.16 -40.96
C TYR A 127 9.55 -8.01 -42.18
N GLU A 128 9.08 -7.42 -43.29
CA GLU A 128 9.87 -7.07 -44.46
C GLU A 128 10.82 -5.90 -44.19
N LYS A 129 10.33 -4.88 -43.45
CA LYS A 129 11.16 -3.76 -42.97
C LYS A 129 12.15 -4.19 -41.88
N ARG A 130 11.91 -5.33 -41.24
CA ARG A 130 12.85 -5.90 -40.30
C ARG A 130 14.00 -6.49 -41.09
N ASP A 131 15.03 -5.67 -41.23
CA ASP A 131 16.31 -6.03 -41.81
C ASP A 131 16.86 -7.30 -41.12
N ARG A 132 16.68 -8.45 -41.78
CA ARG A 132 17.09 -9.76 -41.26
C ARG A 132 18.61 -9.89 -41.15
N SER A 133 19.36 -9.04 -41.85
CA SER A 133 20.82 -8.97 -41.75
C SER A 133 21.30 -8.31 -40.45
N LYS A 134 20.42 -7.55 -39.78
CA LYS A 134 20.71 -6.95 -38.48
C LYS A 134 20.35 -7.93 -37.37
N PRO A 135 21.34 -8.50 -36.64
CA PRO A 135 21.04 -9.32 -35.48
C PRO A 135 20.15 -8.52 -34.52
N ALA A 136 19.16 -9.18 -33.93
CA ALA A 136 18.28 -8.55 -32.94
C ALA A 136 19.17 -7.86 -31.90
N LYS A 137 19.02 -6.54 -31.77
CA LYS A 137 19.86 -5.73 -30.89
C LYS A 137 19.84 -6.38 -29.51
N PRO A 138 20.99 -6.82 -28.96
CA PRO A 138 21.00 -7.49 -27.67
C PRO A 138 20.31 -6.56 -26.65
N PRO A 139 19.46 -7.09 -25.76
CA PRO A 139 18.77 -6.27 -24.78
C PRO A 139 19.80 -5.44 -24.01
N SER A 140 19.49 -4.16 -23.80
CA SER A 140 20.39 -3.24 -23.11
C SER A 140 20.73 -3.77 -21.70
N PRO A 141 21.86 -3.35 -21.10
CA PRO A 141 22.19 -3.75 -19.73
C PRO A 141 21.03 -3.52 -18.75
N GLU A 142 20.37 -2.37 -18.83
CA GLU A 142 19.19 -2.07 -18.02
C GLU A 142 18.01 -3.02 -18.29
N GLN A 143 17.77 -3.39 -19.55
CA GLN A 143 16.71 -4.35 -19.89
C GLN A 143 17.01 -5.74 -19.34
N ARG A 144 18.28 -6.17 -19.37
CA ARG A 144 18.73 -7.43 -18.77
C ARG A 144 18.57 -7.40 -17.26
N GLU A 145 18.90 -6.29 -16.61
CA GLU A 145 18.71 -6.11 -15.17
C GLU A 145 17.25 -6.11 -14.78
N ARG A 146 16.38 -5.41 -15.52
CA ARG A 146 14.93 -5.46 -15.31
C ARG A 146 14.38 -6.87 -15.45
N HIS A 147 14.82 -7.62 -16.46
CA HIS A 147 14.41 -9.01 -16.64
C HIS A 147 14.87 -9.89 -15.47
N LYS A 148 16.14 -9.76 -15.05
CA LYS A 148 16.68 -10.46 -13.87
C LYS A 148 15.93 -10.08 -12.60
N ALA A 149 15.54 -8.82 -12.43
CA ALA A 149 14.77 -8.34 -11.28
C ALA A 149 13.37 -8.96 -11.26
N GLN A 150 12.68 -9.01 -12.40
CA GLN A 150 11.39 -9.68 -12.53
C GLN A 150 11.47 -11.17 -12.22
N GLU A 151 12.52 -11.86 -12.70
CA GLU A 151 12.74 -13.27 -12.38
C GLU A 151 13.01 -13.50 -10.88
N ARG A 152 13.80 -12.64 -10.24
CA ARG A 152 14.06 -12.69 -8.80
C ARG A 152 12.78 -12.47 -8.01
N GLU A 153 11.95 -11.51 -8.41
CA GLU A 153 10.67 -11.23 -7.76
C GLU A 153 9.70 -12.41 -7.92
N LYS A 154 9.59 -12.98 -9.12
CA LYS A 154 8.77 -14.17 -9.37
C LYS A 154 9.20 -15.34 -8.47
N LYS A 155 10.50 -15.63 -8.40
CA LYS A 155 11.06 -16.66 -7.51
C LYS A 155 10.81 -16.35 -6.03
N ARG A 156 10.89 -15.08 -5.62
CA ARG A 156 10.58 -14.64 -4.25
C ARG A 156 9.12 -14.94 -3.89
N VAL A 157 8.19 -14.61 -4.79
CA VAL A 157 6.76 -14.89 -4.60
C VAL A 157 6.49 -16.40 -4.56
N GLU A 158 7.07 -17.17 -5.47
CA GLU A 158 6.93 -18.63 -5.49
C GLU A 158 7.43 -19.27 -4.17
N ARG A 159 8.58 -18.83 -3.64
CA ARG A 159 9.09 -19.28 -2.34
C ARG A 159 8.19 -18.87 -1.18
N ALA A 160 7.64 -17.65 -1.22
CA ALA A 160 6.72 -17.17 -0.18
C ALA A 160 5.42 -17.99 -0.16
N LEU A 161 4.87 -18.32 -1.33
CA LEU A 161 3.70 -19.20 -1.46
C LEU A 161 4.01 -20.61 -0.94
N ALA A 162 5.16 -21.18 -1.33
CA ALA A 162 5.58 -22.50 -0.85
C ALA A 162 5.73 -22.56 0.67
N ARG A 163 6.33 -21.52 1.29
CA ARG A 163 6.43 -21.41 2.76
C ARG A 163 5.08 -21.32 3.45
N ALA A 164 4.09 -20.72 2.79
CA ALA A 164 2.72 -20.64 3.29
C ALA A 164 1.89 -21.90 3.01
N GLY A 165 2.50 -22.97 2.46
CA GLY A 165 1.78 -24.19 2.07
C GLY A 165 0.80 -23.98 0.91
N LEU A 166 0.83 -22.81 0.26
CA LEU A 166 -0.02 -22.48 -0.86
C LEU A 166 0.61 -23.03 -2.14
N PRO A 167 -0.15 -23.76 -2.98
CA PRO A 167 0.39 -24.26 -4.22
C PRO A 167 0.93 -23.09 -5.06
N PRO A 168 2.08 -23.28 -5.76
CA PRO A 168 2.57 -22.26 -6.67
C PRO A 168 1.43 -21.92 -7.62
N ARG A 169 1.22 -20.63 -7.86
CA ARG A 169 0.08 -20.13 -8.63
C ARG A 169 0.05 -20.88 -9.96
N ARG A 170 -0.78 -21.92 -10.04
CA ARG A 170 -1.16 -22.56 -11.29
C ARG A 170 -2.00 -21.50 -11.97
N LEU A 171 -1.32 -20.58 -12.66
CA LEU A 171 -1.94 -19.88 -13.76
C LEU A 171 -2.32 -21.02 -14.70
N GLN A 172 -3.51 -21.58 -14.51
CA GLN A 172 -4.15 -22.31 -15.58
C GLN A 172 -4.05 -21.35 -16.75
N ARG A 173 -3.25 -21.72 -17.75
CA ARG A 173 -3.07 -20.90 -18.94
C ARG A 173 -4.39 -21.02 -19.67
N VAL A 174 -5.36 -20.22 -19.26
CA VAL A 174 -6.63 -20.09 -19.94
C VAL A 174 -6.31 -19.52 -21.31
N LEU A 175 -6.53 -20.32 -22.35
CA LEU A 175 -6.26 -19.91 -23.72
C LEU A 175 -7.10 -18.68 -24.05
N ALA A 176 -6.68 -17.88 -25.04
CA ALA A 176 -7.39 -16.64 -25.37
C ALA A 176 -8.87 -16.89 -25.73
N PHE A 177 -9.19 -18.04 -26.35
CA PHE A 177 -10.56 -18.46 -26.65
C PHE A 177 -11.35 -18.79 -25.38
N GLU A 178 -10.77 -19.55 -24.45
CA GLU A 178 -11.40 -19.88 -23.17
C GLU A 178 -11.64 -18.61 -22.33
N LYS A 179 -10.75 -17.61 -22.39
CA LYS A 179 -10.97 -16.32 -21.73
C LYS A 179 -12.20 -15.59 -22.30
N ARG A 180 -12.39 -15.63 -23.62
CA ARG A 180 -13.56 -15.03 -24.26
C ARG A 180 -14.83 -15.79 -23.90
N ASN A 181 -14.77 -17.12 -23.87
CA ASN A 181 -15.90 -17.95 -23.46
C ASN A 181 -16.26 -17.74 -21.99
N ASN A 182 -15.26 -17.68 -21.10
CA ASN A 182 -15.49 -17.41 -19.68
C ASN A 182 -16.03 -16.00 -19.46
N ALA A 183 -15.57 -15.01 -20.23
CA ALA A 183 -16.13 -13.66 -20.18
C ALA A 183 -17.59 -13.65 -20.66
N ALA A 184 -17.87 -14.26 -21.81
CA ALA A 184 -19.24 -14.37 -22.34
C ALA A 184 -20.17 -15.14 -21.38
N ALA A 185 -19.70 -16.24 -20.79
CA ALA A 185 -20.45 -17.00 -19.80
C ALA A 185 -20.65 -16.23 -18.48
N ALA A 186 -19.68 -15.40 -18.08
CA ALA A 186 -19.83 -14.51 -16.94
C ALA A 186 -20.87 -13.42 -17.22
N ASP A 187 -20.78 -12.76 -18.39
CA ASP A 187 -21.75 -11.76 -18.82
C ASP A 187 -23.16 -12.36 -18.89
N GLU A 188 -23.32 -13.55 -19.49
CA GLU A 188 -24.58 -14.29 -19.51
C GLU A 188 -25.08 -14.63 -18.10
N PHE A 189 -24.19 -15.06 -17.20
CA PHE A 189 -24.54 -15.36 -15.82
C PHE A 189 -25.03 -14.12 -15.06
N PHE A 190 -24.39 -12.96 -15.22
CA PHE A 190 -24.72 -11.72 -14.52
C PHE A 190 -25.91 -10.97 -15.15
N ASP A 191 -26.08 -11.04 -16.47
CA ASP A 191 -27.19 -10.41 -17.19
C ASP A 191 -28.49 -11.21 -17.07
N ARG A 192 -28.41 -12.52 -16.80
CA ARG A 192 -29.59 -13.37 -16.55
C ARG A 192 -30.37 -12.84 -15.35
N ARG A 193 -31.58 -12.32 -15.61
CA ARG A 193 -32.56 -11.99 -14.57
C ARG A 193 -33.03 -13.28 -13.88
N ARG A 194 -32.55 -13.50 -12.67
CA ARG A 194 -32.95 -14.65 -11.85
C ARG A 194 -34.29 -14.40 -11.17
N THR A 195 -35.09 -15.44 -11.10
CA THR A 195 -36.34 -15.43 -10.33
C THR A 195 -36.04 -15.43 -8.83
N VAL A 196 -36.99 -14.95 -8.02
CA VAL A 196 -36.85 -14.94 -6.54
C VAL A 196 -36.59 -16.35 -5.99
N LYS A 197 -37.16 -17.39 -6.62
CA LYS A 197 -36.95 -18.80 -6.26
C LYS A 197 -35.50 -19.25 -6.52
N GLU A 198 -34.93 -18.92 -7.67
CA GLU A 198 -33.52 -19.22 -7.99
C GLU A 198 -32.57 -18.49 -7.04
N VAL A 199 -32.85 -17.22 -6.72
CA VAL A 199 -32.06 -16.46 -5.73
C VAL A 199 -32.15 -17.08 -4.34
N ALA A 200 -33.34 -17.53 -3.93
CA ALA A 200 -33.52 -18.23 -2.66
C ALA A 200 -32.79 -19.59 -2.62
N GLN A 201 -32.75 -20.30 -3.74
CA GLN A 201 -32.01 -21.57 -3.86
C GLN A 201 -30.50 -21.35 -3.77
N ILE A 202 -29.95 -20.36 -4.48
CA ILE A 202 -28.52 -20.01 -4.38
C ILE A 202 -28.14 -19.65 -2.94
N ARG A 203 -28.97 -18.84 -2.27
CA ARG A 203 -28.77 -18.48 -0.86
C ARG A 203 -28.84 -19.66 0.12
N ARG A 204 -29.52 -20.75 -0.25
CA ARG A 204 -29.58 -21.98 0.56
C ARG A 204 -28.42 -22.93 0.28
N GLN A 205 -27.83 -22.86 -0.92
CA GLN A 205 -26.65 -23.64 -1.29
C GLN A 205 -25.39 -23.14 -0.56
N ASP A 206 -25.27 -21.82 -0.39
CA ASP A 206 -24.16 -21.22 0.33
C ASP A 206 -24.43 -21.20 1.85
N GLY A 207 -23.65 -21.96 2.62
CA GLY A 207 -23.67 -21.87 4.08
C GLY A 207 -23.24 -20.48 4.55
N PRO A 208 -23.79 -19.97 5.67
CA PRO A 208 -23.40 -18.67 6.21
C PRO A 208 -21.89 -18.66 6.53
N THR A 209 -21.20 -17.60 6.10
CA THR A 209 -19.77 -17.44 6.37
C THR A 209 -19.51 -17.51 7.89
N PRO A 210 -18.61 -18.39 8.35
CA PRO A 210 -18.26 -18.49 9.77
C PRO A 210 -17.89 -17.13 10.37
N ARG A 211 -18.45 -16.79 11.54
CA ARG A 211 -18.23 -15.49 12.19
C ARG A 211 -16.75 -15.18 12.41
N ALA A 212 -15.95 -16.18 12.78
CA ALA A 212 -14.51 -16.02 12.97
C ALA A 212 -13.78 -15.51 11.72
N LEU A 213 -14.23 -15.89 10.51
CA LEU A 213 -13.65 -15.39 9.26
C LEU A 213 -14.06 -13.95 8.97
N LEU A 214 -15.28 -13.58 9.33
CA LEU A 214 -15.76 -12.20 9.22
C LEU A 214 -14.99 -11.29 10.19
N GLU A 215 -14.80 -11.71 11.43
CA GLU A 215 -14.02 -11.00 12.45
C GLU A 215 -12.55 -10.85 12.03
N GLY A 216 -11.92 -11.93 11.54
CA GLY A 216 -10.56 -11.88 11.02
C GLY A 216 -10.43 -10.94 9.81
N PHE A 217 -11.43 -10.90 8.93
CA PHE A 217 -11.48 -9.97 7.80
C PHE A 217 -11.66 -8.52 8.25
N THR A 218 -12.54 -8.26 9.22
CA THR A 218 -12.75 -6.91 9.76
C THR A 218 -11.50 -6.38 10.44
N ASP A 219 -10.82 -7.22 11.23
CA ASP A 219 -9.58 -6.85 11.92
C ASP A 219 -8.45 -6.57 10.93
N THR A 220 -8.30 -7.42 9.92
CA THR A 220 -7.29 -7.23 8.87
C THR A 220 -7.54 -5.94 8.10
N ASN A 221 -8.81 -5.65 7.79
CA ASN A 221 -9.19 -4.40 7.13
C ASN A 221 -9.01 -3.17 8.02
N ALA A 222 -9.30 -3.28 9.32
CA ALA A 222 -9.08 -2.20 10.27
C ALA A 222 -7.59 -1.83 10.31
N ARG A 223 -6.71 -2.82 10.47
CA ARG A 223 -5.24 -2.63 10.44
C ARG A 223 -4.76 -2.07 9.11
N LEU A 224 -5.33 -2.53 7.99
CA LEU A 224 -4.99 -2.00 6.67
C LEU A 224 -5.40 -0.53 6.54
N ARG A 225 -6.61 -0.17 6.99
CA ARG A 225 -7.10 1.21 6.99
C ARG A 225 -6.22 2.11 7.85
N GLU A 226 -5.88 1.68 9.06
CA GLU A 226 -4.95 2.40 9.93
C GLU A 226 -3.59 2.62 9.26
N ARG A 227 -3.04 1.58 8.62
CA ARG A 227 -1.76 1.68 7.89
C ARG A 227 -1.84 2.66 6.72
N LEU A 228 -2.95 2.67 5.98
CA LEU A 228 -3.16 3.60 4.86
C LEU A 228 -3.35 5.04 5.35
N LEU A 229 -4.09 5.23 6.44
CA LEU A 229 -4.26 6.54 7.08
C LEU A 229 -2.92 7.06 7.60
N PHE A 230 -2.13 6.23 8.29
CA PHE A 230 -0.79 6.57 8.74
C PHE A 230 0.09 6.99 7.56
N ARG A 231 0.14 6.18 6.50
CA ARG A 231 0.92 6.51 5.30
C ARG A 231 0.49 7.85 4.70
N ARG A 232 -0.81 8.10 4.60
CA ARG A 232 -1.33 9.38 4.10
C ARG A 232 -0.94 10.54 5.01
N ALA A 233 -0.96 10.36 6.33
CA ALA A 233 -0.53 11.37 7.29
C ALA A 233 0.98 11.67 7.13
N VAL A 234 1.82 10.65 6.95
CA VAL A 234 3.26 10.82 6.67
C VAL A 234 3.49 11.57 5.37
N ASP A 235 2.82 11.16 4.28
CA ASP A 235 2.99 11.82 2.99
C ASP A 235 2.52 13.30 3.07
N THR A 236 1.43 13.58 3.80
CA THR A 236 0.93 14.95 4.03
C THR A 236 1.91 15.78 4.86
N HIS A 237 2.45 15.20 5.94
CA HIS A 237 3.41 15.86 6.83
C HIS A 237 4.73 16.14 6.11
N GLN A 238 5.21 15.19 5.31
CA GLN A 238 6.40 15.35 4.48
C GLN A 238 6.23 16.51 3.49
N LEU A 239 5.06 16.64 2.85
CA LEU A 239 4.79 17.76 1.94
C LEU A 239 4.71 19.11 2.68
N ALA A 240 4.07 19.15 3.84
CA ALA A 240 3.95 20.37 4.64
C ALA A 240 5.29 20.85 5.21
N HIS A 241 6.23 19.93 5.47
CA HIS A 241 7.53 20.22 6.09
C HIS A 241 8.72 19.85 5.20
N ALA A 242 8.53 19.83 3.88
CA ALA A 242 9.52 19.35 2.92
C ALA A 242 10.86 20.08 3.06
N ASP A 243 10.84 21.41 3.07
CA ASP A 243 12.05 22.23 3.12
C ASP A 243 12.82 22.05 4.43
N ARG A 244 12.11 22.01 5.57
CA ARG A 244 12.72 21.79 6.89
C ARG A 244 13.35 20.41 6.96
N LEU A 245 12.58 19.36 6.69
CA LEU A 245 13.04 17.97 6.80
C LEU A 245 14.21 17.71 5.85
N HIS A 246 14.17 18.26 4.63
CA HIS A 246 15.25 18.09 3.66
C HIS A 246 16.52 18.80 4.12
N ARG A 247 16.41 20.03 4.63
CA ARG A 247 17.55 20.77 5.18
C ARG A 247 18.17 20.06 6.39
N ASP A 248 17.36 19.60 7.33
CA ASP A 248 17.82 18.89 8.53
C ASP A 248 18.58 17.61 8.14
N VAL A 249 18.04 16.83 7.20
CA VAL A 249 18.69 15.61 6.70
C VAL A 249 20.00 15.90 5.97
N LEU A 250 20.07 16.98 5.19
CA LEU A 250 21.31 17.39 4.51
C LEU A 250 22.40 17.82 5.50
N LEU A 251 22.04 18.60 6.51
CA LEU A 251 22.98 19.02 7.55
C LEU A 251 23.53 17.81 8.31
N ASP A 252 22.66 16.88 8.71
CA ASP A 252 23.08 15.67 9.42
C ASP A 252 23.87 14.70 8.53
N SER A 253 23.55 14.64 7.22
CA SER A 253 24.32 13.86 6.26
C SER A 253 25.73 14.42 6.11
N ARG A 254 25.88 15.75 6.04
CA ARG A 254 27.18 16.41 5.96
C ARG A 254 27.99 16.26 7.24
N ALA A 255 27.33 16.32 8.40
CA ALA A 255 27.97 16.02 9.69
C ALA A 255 28.53 14.59 9.72
N ARG A 256 27.77 13.61 9.19
CA ARG A 256 28.24 12.22 9.07
C ARG A 256 29.45 12.07 8.14
N GLU A 257 29.47 12.80 7.03
CA GLU A 257 30.61 12.79 6.10
C GLU A 257 31.88 13.35 6.76
N ILE A 258 31.75 14.41 7.57
CA ILE A 258 32.86 14.95 8.37
C ILE A 258 33.38 13.90 9.38
N ASP A 259 32.47 13.13 9.98
CA ASP A 259 32.79 12.03 10.89
C ASP A 259 33.30 10.76 10.17
N GLY A 260 33.50 10.78 8.85
CA GLY A 260 33.94 9.62 8.07
C GLY A 260 32.90 8.52 7.91
N LYS A 261 31.63 8.78 8.22
CA LYS A 261 30.50 7.85 8.05
C LYS A 261 29.83 8.06 6.68
N PRO A 262 29.17 7.03 6.12
CA PRO A 262 28.44 7.18 4.87
C PRO A 262 27.28 8.18 5.04
N PRO A 263 27.01 9.02 4.01
CA PRO A 263 25.90 9.97 4.01
C PRO A 263 24.55 9.27 4.03
N TYR A 264 23.50 10.00 4.41
CA TYR A 264 22.14 9.50 4.37
C TYR A 264 21.62 9.43 2.93
N ASP A 265 20.76 8.44 2.66
CA ASP A 265 19.83 8.55 1.53
C ASP A 265 18.78 9.60 1.91
N THR A 266 18.90 10.77 1.30
CA THR A 266 18.09 11.95 1.63
C THR A 266 16.59 11.69 1.48
N LEU A 267 16.17 10.91 0.48
CA LEU A 267 14.76 10.63 0.24
C LEU A 267 14.18 9.67 1.26
N LEU A 268 14.92 8.61 1.58
CA LEU A 268 14.50 7.63 2.59
C LEU A 268 14.50 8.24 4.00
N GLU A 269 15.51 9.03 4.33
CA GLU A 269 15.66 9.58 5.67
C GLU A 269 14.66 10.71 5.96
N VAL A 270 14.36 11.57 4.97
CA VAL A 270 13.26 12.56 5.09
C VAL A 270 11.94 11.85 5.39
N ARG A 271 11.66 10.74 4.69
CA ARG A 271 10.43 9.97 4.91
C ARG A 271 10.41 9.30 6.29
N ARG A 272 11.56 8.79 6.75
CA ARG A 272 11.69 8.21 8.09
C ARG A 272 11.43 9.25 9.18
N ARG A 273 12.02 10.44 9.08
CA ARG A 273 11.78 11.53 10.05
C ARG A 273 10.33 11.98 10.05
N ALA A 274 9.73 12.16 8.88
CA ALA A 274 8.29 12.45 8.77
C ALA A 274 7.44 11.35 9.43
N ALA A 275 7.78 10.08 9.24
CA ALA A 275 7.08 8.96 9.88
C ALA A 275 7.22 8.98 11.40
N SER A 276 8.42 9.27 11.92
CA SER A 276 8.68 9.38 13.36
C SER A 276 7.90 10.53 14.00
N GLU A 277 7.94 11.73 13.40
CA GLU A 277 7.23 12.89 13.92
C GLU A 277 5.71 12.70 13.89
N VAL A 278 5.16 12.05 12.85
CA VAL A 278 3.72 11.70 12.80
C VAL A 278 3.36 10.68 13.88
N ARG A 279 4.21 9.67 14.15
CA ARG A 279 4.00 8.73 15.26
C ARG A 279 4.02 9.45 16.60
N GLU A 280 4.96 10.37 16.82
CA GLU A 280 5.02 11.16 18.04
C GLU A 280 3.78 12.03 18.22
N ALA A 281 3.33 12.72 17.15
CA ALA A 281 2.12 13.52 17.18
C ALA A 281 0.87 12.68 17.50
N GLN A 282 0.77 11.48 16.92
CA GLN A 282 -0.30 10.53 17.24
C GLN A 282 -0.23 10.05 18.69
N ALA A 283 0.96 9.70 19.19
CA ALA A 283 1.15 9.28 20.58
C ALA A 283 0.77 10.40 21.59
N ARG A 284 1.07 11.66 21.26
CA ARG A 284 0.65 12.82 22.06
C ARG A 284 -0.88 12.99 22.06
N GLN A 285 -1.53 12.76 20.93
CA GLN A 285 -3.00 12.85 20.80
C GLN A 285 -3.74 11.68 21.48
N SER A 286 -3.16 10.48 21.48
CA SER A 286 -3.78 9.28 22.07
C SER A 286 -3.73 9.22 23.60
N GLY A 287 -3.09 10.19 24.27
CA GLY A 287 -2.92 10.19 25.74
C GLY A 287 -1.74 9.34 26.25
N ASP A 288 -1.08 8.59 25.37
CA ASP A 288 0.12 7.80 25.67
C ASP A 288 1.40 8.66 25.80
N GLY A 289 1.31 9.98 25.55
CA GLY A 289 2.43 10.92 25.65
C GLY A 289 3.13 10.97 27.02
N ARG A 290 2.41 10.69 28.12
CA ARG A 290 2.98 10.62 29.48
C ARG A 290 3.98 9.47 29.65
N LEU A 291 3.83 8.37 28.90
CA LEU A 291 4.75 7.22 28.96
C LEU A 291 6.02 7.45 28.12
N VAL A 292 5.91 8.20 27.02
CA VAL A 292 7.06 8.49 26.14
C VAL A 292 8.01 9.52 26.77
N GLU A 293 7.48 10.49 27.52
CA GLU A 293 8.31 11.45 28.29
C GLU A 293 9.03 10.77 29.46
N ALA A 294 8.37 9.84 30.18
CA ALA A 294 8.99 9.06 31.26
C ALA A 294 10.17 8.20 30.75
N HIS A 295 10.07 7.67 29.52
CA HIS A 295 11.17 6.94 28.88
C HIS A 295 12.36 7.83 28.47
N ARG A 296 12.14 9.12 28.18
CA ARG A 296 13.22 10.08 27.87
C ARG A 296 13.90 10.64 29.12
N SER A 297 13.19 10.76 30.24
CA SER A 297 13.70 11.37 31.46
C SER A 297 14.41 10.40 32.41
N GLY A 298 14.40 9.10 32.13
CA GLY A 298 14.99 8.09 33.02
C GLY A 298 14.31 8.01 34.39
N ALA A 299 13.06 8.47 34.49
CA ALA A 299 12.34 8.49 35.75
C ALA A 299 11.97 7.06 36.20
N ASP A 300 12.31 6.73 37.44
CA ASP A 300 11.98 5.46 38.08
C ASP A 300 10.46 5.18 38.06
N LEU A 301 10.06 4.20 37.25
CA LEU A 301 8.68 3.73 37.19
C LEU A 301 8.37 2.89 38.43
N ARG A 302 7.66 3.47 39.42
CA ARG A 302 7.13 2.71 40.56
C ARG A 302 6.05 1.71 40.12
N ALA A 303 6.35 0.43 40.29
CA ALA A 303 5.57 -0.79 40.58
C ALA A 303 4.05 -0.94 40.23
N GLY A 304 3.42 -0.07 39.46
CA GLY A 304 2.01 -0.22 39.05
C GLY A 304 1.79 -0.80 37.64
N SER A 305 2.79 -0.74 36.76
CA SER A 305 2.51 -0.69 35.31
C SER A 305 3.20 -1.76 34.46
N VAL A 306 3.75 -2.86 34.98
CA VAL A 306 4.40 -3.87 34.08
C VAL A 306 3.41 -4.35 33.00
N ARG A 307 2.14 -4.54 33.35
CA ARG A 307 1.08 -4.89 32.40
C ARG A 307 0.78 -3.76 31.41
N GLU A 308 0.71 -2.52 31.87
CA GLU A 308 0.42 -1.35 31.03
C GLU A 308 1.61 -1.01 30.11
N LEU A 309 2.84 -1.14 30.61
CA LEU A 309 4.08 -1.01 29.88
C LEU A 309 4.19 -2.08 28.79
N VAL A 310 3.85 -3.33 29.10
CA VAL A 310 3.79 -4.41 28.12
C VAL A 310 2.71 -4.15 27.08
N GLN A 311 1.52 -3.70 27.48
CA GLN A 311 0.43 -3.39 26.56
C GLN A 311 0.76 -2.18 25.66
N ALA A 312 1.35 -1.12 26.20
CA ALA A 312 1.79 0.05 25.45
C ALA A 312 2.88 -0.32 24.43
N ASN A 313 3.85 -1.15 24.83
CA ASN A 313 4.90 -1.62 23.93
C ASN A 313 4.36 -2.57 22.86
N VAL A 314 3.40 -3.45 23.18
CA VAL A 314 2.72 -4.28 22.19
C VAL A 314 1.92 -3.43 21.19
N ARG A 315 1.23 -2.38 21.63
CA ARG A 315 0.55 -1.40 20.75
C ARG A 315 1.52 -0.62 19.88
N ALA A 316 2.70 -0.28 20.41
CA ALA A 316 3.81 0.32 19.66
C ALA A 316 4.50 -0.67 18.69
N GLY A 317 4.00 -1.91 18.61
CA GLY A 317 4.50 -2.91 17.67
C GLY A 317 5.72 -3.67 18.20
N TRP A 318 5.84 -3.90 19.50
CA TRP A 318 6.82 -4.83 20.04
C TRP A 318 6.18 -6.21 20.22
N ARG A 319 6.90 -7.28 19.91
CA ARG A 319 6.45 -8.66 20.17
C ARG A 319 6.98 -9.12 21.52
N VAL A 320 6.09 -9.69 22.32
CA VAL A 320 6.46 -10.44 23.52
C VAL A 320 6.99 -11.80 23.08
N VAL A 321 8.22 -12.13 23.47
CA VAL A 321 8.76 -13.47 23.30
C VAL A 321 8.66 -14.19 24.64
N PRO A 322 7.84 -15.25 24.76
CA PRO A 322 7.77 -16.02 26.01
C PRO A 322 9.10 -16.72 26.27
N SER A 323 9.58 -16.68 27.52
CA SER A 323 10.73 -17.48 27.93
C SER A 323 10.33 -18.97 27.98
N ARG A 324 11.29 -19.87 27.73
CA ARG A 324 11.06 -21.31 27.94
C ARG A 324 10.97 -21.63 29.43
N ALA A 325 10.20 -22.67 29.76
CA ALA A 325 10.09 -23.21 31.12
C ALA A 325 11.49 -23.53 31.68
N GLY A 326 11.83 -22.88 32.81
CA GLY A 326 13.14 -22.99 33.46
C GLY A 326 13.87 -21.65 33.64
N VAL A 327 13.47 -20.59 32.92
CA VAL A 327 13.91 -19.21 33.20
C VAL A 327 12.96 -18.61 34.23
N ALA A 328 13.49 -17.91 35.25
CA ALA A 328 12.70 -17.33 36.33
C ALA A 328 11.46 -16.58 35.77
N PRO A 329 10.25 -16.76 36.35
CA PRO A 329 8.97 -16.30 35.78
C PRO A 329 8.80 -14.78 35.66
N GLN A 330 9.87 -14.01 35.86
CA GLN A 330 9.85 -12.54 35.97
C GLN A 330 10.60 -11.84 34.84
N GLN A 331 11.08 -12.55 33.81
CA GLN A 331 11.75 -11.93 32.65
C GLN A 331 10.86 -11.92 31.42
N LEU A 332 10.43 -10.72 31.00
CA LEU A 332 9.74 -10.49 29.74
C LEU A 332 10.71 -9.88 28.73
N PHE A 333 10.79 -10.51 27.55
CA PHE A 333 11.57 -10.03 26.42
C PHE A 333 10.65 -9.36 25.40
N LEU A 334 10.85 -8.07 25.19
CA LEU A 334 10.16 -7.30 24.16
C LEU A 334 11.13 -7.05 23.01
N VAL A 335 10.74 -7.47 21.81
CA VAL A 335 11.52 -7.32 20.58
C VAL A 335 10.77 -6.40 19.62
N SER A 336 11.42 -5.34 19.13
CA SER A 336 10.85 -4.42 18.14
C SER A 336 10.42 -5.15 16.85
N ASN A 337 9.25 -4.80 16.28
CA ASN A 337 8.79 -5.31 14.97
C ASN A 337 9.57 -4.74 13.78
N GLU A 338 10.46 -3.77 13.99
CA GLU A 338 11.38 -3.35 12.94
C GLU A 338 12.39 -4.48 12.77
N PHE A 339 12.22 -5.27 11.71
CA PHE A 339 12.95 -6.52 11.42
C PHE A 339 14.49 -6.38 11.43
N ASP A 340 15.01 -5.14 11.43
CA ASP A 340 16.44 -4.82 11.45
C ASP A 340 16.89 -4.03 12.70
N SER A 341 16.01 -3.76 13.68
CA SER A 341 16.43 -3.05 14.90
C SER A 341 17.20 -4.00 15.80
N PRO A 342 18.40 -3.65 16.28
CA PRO A 342 19.18 -4.52 17.16
C PRO A 342 18.87 -4.28 18.64
N ARG A 343 17.75 -3.63 19.00
CA ARG A 343 17.39 -3.35 20.39
C ARG A 343 16.65 -4.52 21.06
N LEU A 344 16.90 -4.72 22.35
CA LEU A 344 16.20 -5.66 23.23
C LEU A 344 15.80 -4.95 24.52
N LEU A 345 14.53 -5.02 24.90
CA LEU A 345 14.08 -4.58 26.21
C LEU A 345 13.88 -5.81 27.10
N THR A 346 14.62 -5.86 28.21
CA THR A 346 14.54 -6.86 29.26
C THR A 346 13.89 -6.26 30.49
N ILE A 347 12.77 -6.82 30.93
CA ILE A 347 12.16 -6.43 32.20
C ILE A 347 12.60 -7.46 33.24
N SER A 348 13.34 -7.04 34.26
CA SER A 348 13.80 -7.91 35.35
C SER A 348 13.32 -7.39 36.72
N ARG A 349 13.58 -8.16 37.79
CA ARG A 349 13.32 -7.72 39.17
C ARG A 349 14.05 -6.42 39.56
N HIS A 350 15.10 -6.06 38.82
CA HIS A 350 15.89 -4.84 39.02
C HIS A 350 15.42 -3.67 38.14
N GLY A 351 14.30 -3.83 37.42
CA GLY A 351 13.72 -2.82 36.54
C GLY A 351 13.87 -3.15 35.04
N PRO A 352 13.32 -2.29 34.16
CA PRO A 352 13.46 -2.41 32.72
C PRO A 352 14.86 -1.96 32.26
N GLU A 353 15.57 -2.82 31.54
CA GLU A 353 16.86 -2.54 30.92
C GLU A 353 16.73 -2.63 29.39
N VAL A 354 17.10 -1.55 28.68
CA VAL A 354 17.19 -1.56 27.22
C VAL A 354 18.63 -1.83 26.83
N ARG A 355 18.87 -2.93 26.13
CA ARG A 355 20.16 -3.26 25.52
C ARG A 355 20.14 -3.02 24.02
N GLU A 356 21.10 -2.24 23.55
CA GLU A 356 21.38 -2.07 22.14
C GLU A 356 22.48 -3.04 21.71
N PHE A 357 22.34 -3.64 20.53
CA PHE A 357 23.35 -4.49 19.93
C PHE A 357 23.84 -3.84 18.64
N ASP A 358 25.05 -4.16 18.20
CA ASP A 358 25.57 -3.62 16.94
C ASP A 358 24.90 -4.28 15.72
N THR A 359 24.42 -5.52 15.88
CA THR A 359 23.76 -6.29 14.81
C THR A 359 22.58 -7.10 15.34
N VAL A 360 21.63 -7.41 14.45
CA VAL A 360 20.49 -8.30 14.74
C VAL A 360 20.98 -9.71 15.12
N GLU A 361 22.11 -10.14 14.56
CA GLU A 361 22.75 -11.42 14.85
C GLU A 361 23.30 -11.45 16.28
N ALA A 362 24.00 -10.39 16.72
CA ALA A 362 24.50 -10.26 18.09
C ALA A 362 23.35 -10.28 19.11
N ARG A 363 22.25 -9.57 18.85
CA ARG A 363 21.04 -9.65 19.67
C ARG A 363 20.46 -11.07 19.71
N SER A 364 20.43 -11.75 18.57
CA SER A 364 19.86 -13.11 18.46
C SER A 364 20.74 -14.17 19.15
N VAL A 365 22.06 -13.97 19.17
CA VAL A 365 23.00 -14.77 19.97
C VAL A 365 22.79 -14.52 21.46
N HIS A 366 22.64 -13.25 21.87
CA HIS A 366 22.36 -12.90 23.26
C HIS A 366 21.04 -13.49 23.76
N LEU A 367 19.97 -13.41 22.97
CA LEU A 367 18.68 -14.04 23.27
C LEU A 367 18.79 -15.56 23.39
N ARG A 368 19.65 -16.22 22.59
CA ARG A 368 19.91 -17.66 22.72
C ARG A 368 20.67 -18.00 24.00
N LYS A 369 21.67 -17.19 24.38
CA LYS A 369 22.40 -17.34 25.65
C LYS A 369 21.47 -17.18 26.87
N LEU A 370 20.60 -16.17 26.85
CA LEU A 370 19.61 -15.92 27.91
C LEU A 370 18.56 -17.03 28.03
N ASN A 371 18.24 -17.72 26.93
CA ASN A 371 17.33 -18.87 26.92
C ASN A 371 18.03 -20.22 27.17
N GLY A 372 19.27 -20.22 27.69
CA GLY A 372 19.99 -21.43 28.07
C GLY A 372 20.53 -22.27 26.90
N GLY A 373 20.65 -21.69 25.70
CA GLY A 373 21.28 -22.38 24.57
C GLY A 373 22.80 -22.43 24.73
N SER A 374 23.36 -23.63 25.00
CA SER A 374 24.80 -23.86 24.98
C SER A 374 25.37 -23.70 23.57
N GLU A 375 26.47 -22.96 23.44
CA GLU A 375 27.28 -22.92 22.21
C GLU A 375 27.90 -24.30 21.98
N ALA A 376 27.25 -25.10 21.12
CA ALA A 376 27.86 -26.30 20.54
C ALA A 376 27.63 -26.28 19.03
N LEU A 377 28.24 -25.30 18.35
CA LEU A 377 28.66 -25.48 16.96
C LEU A 377 29.99 -24.75 16.78
N SER A 378 31.02 -25.56 16.61
CA SER A 378 32.42 -25.23 16.41
C SER A 378 32.63 -24.25 15.26
N VAL A 379 33.43 -23.22 15.53
CA VAL A 379 34.29 -22.59 14.54
C VAL A 379 35.44 -23.55 14.25
N GLY A 380 35.66 -23.87 12.98
CA GLY A 380 36.86 -24.56 12.47
C GLY A 380 37.26 -23.93 11.12
N PRO A 381 38.52 -23.50 10.92
CA PRO A 381 38.95 -22.66 9.80
C PRO A 381 39.57 -23.43 8.62
N SER A 382 39.98 -22.68 7.58
CA SER A 382 40.98 -23.02 6.54
C SER A 382 40.48 -23.83 5.33
N ALA A 383 40.39 -23.28 4.12
CA ALA A 383 41.44 -22.91 3.14
C ALA A 383 41.74 -24.01 2.11
N ALA A 384 41.60 -23.61 0.83
CA ALA A 384 42.29 -24.04 -0.39
C ALA A 384 42.60 -25.53 -0.65
N ALA A 385 42.14 -26.05 -1.79
CA ALA A 385 43.01 -26.35 -2.95
C ALA A 385 42.29 -27.13 -4.07
N THR A 386 42.32 -26.52 -5.25
CA THR A 386 42.49 -27.03 -6.62
C THR A 386 42.84 -28.52 -6.83
N ARG A 387 42.11 -29.20 -7.75
CA ARG A 387 42.55 -30.15 -8.83
C ARG A 387 41.29 -30.82 -9.44
N ARG A 388 40.86 -30.60 -10.69
CA ARG A 388 41.32 -31.08 -12.03
C ARG A 388 41.51 -32.61 -12.18
N GLY A 389 40.72 -33.17 -13.12
CA GLY A 389 40.95 -34.41 -13.90
C GLY A 389 40.60 -35.72 -13.19
N SER A 390 40.21 -36.83 -13.82
CA SER A 390 39.87 -37.18 -15.22
C SER A 390 39.51 -38.69 -15.23
N THR A 391 38.69 -39.10 -16.20
CA THR A 391 38.71 -40.41 -16.91
C THR A 391 38.17 -41.71 -16.28
N SER A 392 37.53 -42.49 -17.18
CA SER A 392 37.32 -43.96 -17.21
C SER A 392 36.34 -44.57 -16.20
N GLN A 393 35.57 -45.61 -16.44
CA GLN A 393 34.98 -46.36 -17.58
C GLN A 393 33.95 -47.31 -16.90
N PRO A 394 32.98 -47.93 -17.60
CA PRO A 394 31.95 -48.75 -16.98
C PRO A 394 32.33 -50.25 -16.96
N PRO A 395 31.67 -51.08 -16.14
CA PRO A 395 31.53 -52.49 -16.44
C PRO A 395 30.10 -52.81 -16.91
N SER A 396 30.00 -53.26 -18.16
CA SER A 396 29.10 -54.33 -18.56
C SER A 396 29.46 -55.62 -17.82
N VAL A 397 28.50 -56.54 -17.65
CA VAL A 397 28.62 -57.98 -17.97
C VAL A 397 27.44 -58.80 -17.39
N THR A 398 26.82 -59.53 -18.33
CA THR A 398 26.01 -60.78 -18.29
C THR A 398 24.73 -60.95 -17.48
N SER A 399 23.65 -61.15 -18.26
CA SER A 399 22.54 -62.10 -18.04
C SER A 399 23.01 -63.56 -17.91
N PRO A 400 22.18 -64.46 -17.36
CA PRO A 400 21.36 -65.38 -18.20
C PRO A 400 19.91 -65.46 -17.68
N ARG A 401 18.83 -65.44 -18.47
CA ARG A 401 18.30 -66.37 -19.50
C ARG A 401 17.88 -67.75 -18.96
N THR A 402 16.58 -67.90 -18.66
CA THR A 402 15.77 -69.14 -18.81
C THR A 402 14.28 -68.75 -18.72
N SER A 403 13.54 -68.78 -19.84
CA SER A 403 12.55 -69.82 -20.24
C SER A 403 11.23 -69.74 -19.45
N ALA A 404 10.14 -69.24 -20.03
CA ALA A 404 9.17 -69.97 -20.88
C ALA A 404 7.93 -70.41 -20.05
N VAL A 405 6.72 -69.87 -20.31
CA VAL A 405 5.58 -70.50 -21.05
C VAL A 405 4.34 -70.64 -20.10
N PRO A 406 3.05 -70.69 -20.56
CA PRO A 406 2.16 -69.52 -20.63
C PRO A 406 0.72 -69.81 -20.12
N GLY A 407 -0.25 -68.95 -20.46
CA GLY A 407 -1.70 -69.23 -20.43
C GLY A 407 -2.44 -68.33 -19.45
N ARG A 408 -3.54 -67.65 -19.79
CA ARG A 408 -4.44 -67.66 -20.95
C ARG A 408 -4.96 -66.24 -21.17
#